data_AF-A0A6A4UAJ0-F1
#
_entry.id   AF-A0A6A4UAJ0-F1
#
_cell.length_a   1.000
_cell.length_b   1.000
_cell.length_c   1.000
_cell.angle_alpha   90.00
_cell.angle_beta   90.00
_cell.angle_gamma   90.00
#
_symmetry.space_group_name_H-M   'P 1'
#
loop_
_entity.id
_entity.type
_entity.pdbx_description
1 polymer ?
#
loop_
_entity_poly.entity_id
_entity_poly.type
_entity_poly.pdbx_seq_one_letter_code
_entity_poly.pdbx_strand_id
1 'polypeptide(L)'
;MKKLEIIIESVELNNMRTIIEKIGVSGYTIVKDVAGMGKHGKSVSTSLVDVGEYHLLIIVDNENIINHVVENLKPLFKNYSGVMFLSDVVKIT
;
A
#
# COMPACT_ATOMS: atom_id res chain seq x y z
N MET A 1 -4.57 7.57 16.35
CA MET A 1 -4.95 7.31 14.95
C MET A 1 -4.16 6.10 14.47
N LYS A 2 -4.56 5.47 13.37
CA LYS A 2 -3.80 4.38 12.76
C LYS A 2 -3.17 4.87 11.45
N LYS A 3 -1.92 4.50 11.21
CA LYS A 3 -1.22 4.67 9.93
C LYS A 3 -1.07 3.31 9.27
N LEU A 4 -1.61 3.20 8.06
CA LEU A 4 -1.46 2.05 7.18
C LEU A 4 -0.47 2.42 6.07
N GLU A 5 0.61 1.65 5.98
CA GLU A 5 1.61 1.73 4.91
C GLU A 5 1.47 0.51 4.02
N ILE A 6 1.36 0.72 2.72
CA ILE A 6 1.08 -0.33 1.74
C ILE A 6 2.13 -0.27 0.64
N ILE A 7 2.89 -1.34 0.47
CA ILE A 7 3.78 -1.50 -0.68
C ILE A 7 3.10 -2.45 -1.65
N ILE A 8 2.86 -2.01 -2.88
CA ILE A 8 2.11 -2.76 -3.90
C ILE A 8 2.71 -2.56 -5.29
N GLU A 9 2.58 -3.57 -6.15
CA GLU A 9 2.92 -3.49 -7.58
C GLU A 9 2.10 -2.40 -8.29
N SER A 10 2.73 -1.69 -9.24
CA SER A 10 2.14 -0.54 -9.95
C SER A 10 0.86 -0.90 -10.71
N VAL A 11 0.78 -2.13 -11.23
CA VAL A 11 -0.38 -2.66 -11.95
C VAL A 11 -1.66 -2.68 -11.11
N GLU A 12 -1.56 -2.84 -9.79
CA GLU A 12 -2.72 -2.89 -8.87
C GLU A 12 -3.05 -1.55 -8.23
N LEU A 13 -2.27 -0.49 -8.50
CA LEU A 13 -2.47 0.81 -7.86
C LEU A 13 -3.90 1.34 -8.08
N ASN A 14 -4.41 1.24 -9.31
CA ASN A 14 -5.75 1.75 -9.66
C ASN A 14 -6.87 0.96 -8.97
N ASN A 15 -6.70 -0.35 -8.82
CA ASN A 15 -7.67 -1.21 -8.15
C ASN A 15 -7.73 -0.88 -6.64
N MET A 16 -6.56 -0.82 -5.99
CA MET A 16 -6.45 -0.39 -4.59
C MET A 16 -7.05 1.00 -4.38
N ARG A 17 -6.73 1.97 -5.27
CA ARG A 17 -7.28 3.34 -5.22
C ARG A 17 -8.81 3.34 -5.24
N THR A 18 -9.40 2.56 -6.13
CA THR A 18 -10.86 2.43 -6.24
C THR A 18 -11.47 1.91 -4.94
N ILE A 19 -10.83 0.91 -4.31
CA ILE A 19 -11.30 0.32 -3.05
C ILE A 19 -11.25 1.34 -1.91
N ILE A 20 -10.12 2.02 -1.71
CA ILE A 20 -9.95 2.97 -0.59
C ILE A 20 -10.81 4.21 -0.76
N GLU A 21 -11.00 4.71 -2.00
CA GLU A 21 -11.87 5.85 -2.28
C GLU A 21 -13.35 5.49 -2.05
N LYS A 22 -13.76 4.27 -2.41
CA LYS A 22 -15.13 3.77 -2.12
C LYS A 22 -15.38 3.60 -0.62
N ILE A 23 -14.38 3.22 0.16
CA ILE A 23 -14.47 3.13 1.63
C ILE A 23 -14.57 4.53 2.26
N GLY A 24 -14.09 5.57 1.57
CA GLY A 24 -14.16 6.95 2.04
C GLY A 24 -13.03 7.31 3.00
N VAL A 25 -11.79 6.86 2.71
CA VAL A 25 -10.62 7.33 3.47
C VAL A 25 -10.50 8.84 3.37
N SER A 26 -10.13 9.50 4.47
CA SER A 26 -10.02 10.97 4.53
C SER A 26 -8.92 11.54 3.62
N GLY A 27 -7.94 10.72 3.25
CA GLY A 27 -6.88 11.05 2.31
C GLY A 27 -5.79 9.98 2.28
N TYR A 28 -4.91 10.06 1.30
CA TYR A 28 -3.74 9.18 1.18
C TYR A 28 -2.59 9.89 0.46
N THR A 29 -1.38 9.38 0.65
CA THR A 29 -0.16 9.83 -0.03
C THR A 29 0.44 8.68 -0.82
N ILE A 30 0.98 8.95 -2.00
CA ILE A 30 1.66 7.96 -2.85
C ILE A 30 3.11 8.39 -3.04
N VAL A 31 4.04 7.51 -2.69
CA VAL A 31 5.45 7.59 -3.10
C VAL A 31 5.65 6.58 -4.23
N LYS A 32 5.94 7.08 -5.43
CA LYS A 32 6.09 6.25 -6.63
C LYS A 32 7.49 5.64 -6.71
N ASP A 33 7.59 4.60 -7.54
CA ASP A 33 8.85 4.00 -8.00
C ASP A 33 9.82 3.60 -6.88
N VAL A 34 9.29 2.97 -5.83
CA VAL A 34 10.09 2.51 -4.68
C VAL A 34 10.80 1.20 -5.01
N ALA A 35 12.04 1.07 -4.54
CA ALA A 35 12.83 -0.15 -4.65
C ALA A 35 12.93 -0.86 -3.29
N GLY A 36 13.12 -2.19 -3.30
CA GLY A 36 13.19 -2.97 -2.06
C GLY A 36 13.62 -4.42 -2.28
N MET A 37 13.80 -5.17 -1.21
CA MET A 37 14.13 -6.59 -1.27
C MET A 37 13.23 -7.37 -0.31
N GLY A 38 12.37 -8.22 -0.86
CA GLY A 38 11.47 -9.08 -0.09
C GLY A 38 12.04 -10.48 0.09
N LYS A 39 11.33 -11.32 0.85
CA LYS A 39 11.71 -12.73 1.07
C LYS A 39 11.82 -13.55 -0.22
N HIS A 40 11.14 -13.13 -1.28
CA HIS A 40 11.12 -13.83 -2.58
C HIS A 40 12.13 -13.26 -3.60
N GLY A 41 12.96 -12.27 -3.24
CA GLY A 41 14.01 -11.75 -4.13
C GLY A 41 14.15 -10.22 -4.13
N LYS A 42 15.12 -9.74 -4.92
CA LYS A 42 15.43 -8.32 -5.11
C LYS A 42 14.43 -7.66 -6.06
N SER A 43 13.81 -6.55 -5.63
CA SER A 43 13.18 -5.57 -6.51
C SER A 43 14.17 -4.44 -6.79
N VAL A 44 15.05 -4.64 -7.77
CA VAL A 44 16.08 -3.66 -8.17
C VAL A 44 15.60 -2.91 -9.41
N SER A 45 15.35 -1.62 -9.27
CA SER A 45 14.84 -0.71 -10.31
C SER A 45 15.90 -0.22 -11.31
N THR A 46 16.93 -1.02 -11.64
CA THR A 46 18.01 -0.56 -12.55
C THR A 46 18.39 -1.51 -13.68
N SER A 47 17.61 -2.54 -14.02
CA SER A 47 17.97 -3.43 -15.14
C SER A 47 16.77 -3.92 -15.94
N LEU A 48 16.58 -3.32 -17.12
CA LEU A 48 16.02 -3.75 -18.41
C LEU A 48 15.08 -4.99 -18.61
N VAL A 49 14.70 -5.81 -17.63
CA VAL A 49 13.73 -6.91 -17.81
C VAL A 49 12.99 -7.22 -16.50
N ASP A 50 11.66 -7.07 -16.48
CA ASP A 50 10.65 -7.68 -15.57
C ASP A 50 10.93 -7.74 -14.06
N VAL A 51 11.25 -6.60 -13.45
CA VAL A 51 11.14 -6.44 -12.00
C VAL A 51 10.04 -5.42 -11.75
N GLY A 52 8.88 -5.87 -11.27
CA GLY A 52 7.69 -5.02 -11.14
C GLY A 52 7.97 -3.69 -10.44
N GLU A 53 7.41 -2.60 -10.97
CA GLU A 53 7.48 -1.29 -10.33
C GLU A 53 6.59 -1.32 -9.08
N TYR A 54 7.07 -0.80 -7.95
CA TYR A 54 6.30 -0.75 -6.71
C TYR A 54 6.03 0.69 -6.29
N HIS A 55 4.95 0.88 -5.55
CA HIS A 55 4.60 2.15 -4.92
C HIS A 55 4.34 1.95 -3.43
N LEU A 56 4.71 2.95 -2.64
CA LEU A 56 4.32 3.04 -1.24
C LEU A 56 3.11 3.97 -1.11
N LEU A 57 2.02 3.43 -0.57
CA LEU A 57 0.85 4.18 -0.17
C LEU A 57 0.86 4.39 1.35
N ILE A 58 0.47 5.59 1.79
CA ILE A 58 0.32 5.93 3.20
C ILE A 58 -1.08 6.47 3.43
N ILE A 59 -1.82 5.84 4.35
CA ILE A 59 -3.16 6.25 4.79
C ILE A 59 -3.11 6.46 6.30
N VAL A 60 -3.61 7.60 6.78
CA VAL A 60 -3.73 7.90 8.22
C VAL A 60 -5.18 8.23 8.51
N ASP A 61 -5.86 7.36 9.25
CA ASP A 61 -7.28 7.55 9.58
C ASP A 61 -7.62 7.00 10.98
N ASN A 62 -8.89 7.09 11.35
CA ASN A 62 -9.43 6.40 12.52
C ASN A 62 -9.36 4.88 12.33
N GLU A 63 -9.31 4.17 13.45
CA GLU A 63 -9.09 2.71 13.48
C GLU A 63 -10.18 1.93 12.74
N ASN A 64 -11.44 2.36 12.81
CA ASN A 64 -12.54 1.67 12.13
C ASN A 64 -12.38 1.73 10.61
N ILE A 65 -12.03 2.89 10.06
CA ILE A 65 -11.77 3.05 8.62
C ILE A 65 -10.55 2.23 8.20
N ILE A 66 -9.44 2.29 8.95
CA ILE A 66 -8.23 1.50 8.61
C ILE A 66 -8.50 0.00 8.65
N ASN A 67 -9.22 -0.49 9.66
CA ASN A 67 -9.59 -1.91 9.72
C ASN A 67 -10.46 -2.31 8.52
N HIS A 68 -11.41 -1.46 8.12
CA HIS A 68 -12.24 -1.72 6.95
C HIS A 68 -11.41 -1.74 5.65
N VAL A 69 -10.41 -0.86 5.51
CA VAL A 69 -9.46 -0.88 4.39
C VAL A 69 -8.66 -2.19 4.38
N VAL A 70 -8.07 -2.58 5.50
CA VAL A 70 -7.26 -3.80 5.61
C VAL A 70 -8.07 -5.04 5.20
N GLU A 71 -9.31 -5.20 5.67
CA GLU A 71 -10.14 -6.35 5.31
C GLU A 71 -10.48 -6.40 3.82
N ASN A 72 -10.76 -5.25 3.19
CA ASN A 72 -11.07 -5.20 1.76
C ASN A 72 -9.84 -5.34 0.85
N LEU A 73 -8.64 -4.98 1.34
CA LEU A 73 -7.41 -5.10 0.56
C LEU A 73 -6.73 -6.47 0.71
N LYS A 74 -6.94 -7.20 1.82
CA LYS A 74 -6.39 -8.55 2.03
C LYS A 74 -6.51 -9.49 0.82
N PRO A 75 -7.64 -9.55 0.08
CA PRO A 75 -7.75 -10.39 -1.11
C PRO A 75 -6.75 -10.05 -2.23
N LEU A 76 -6.35 -8.78 -2.40
CA LEU A 76 -5.36 -8.37 -3.41
C LEU A 76 -4.00 -9.03 -3.16
N PHE A 77 -3.58 -9.08 -1.89
CA PHE A 77 -2.29 -9.66 -1.49
C PHE A 77 -2.22 -11.19 -1.58
N LYS A 78 -3.29 -11.86 -2.03
CA LYS A 78 -3.24 -13.30 -2.35
C LYS A 78 -2.63 -13.56 -3.72
N ASN A 79 -2.80 -12.62 -4.65
CA ASN A 79 -2.44 -12.80 -6.06
C ASN A 79 -1.26 -11.91 -6.49
N TYR A 80 -0.96 -10.87 -5.71
CA TYR A 80 0.07 -9.87 -6.04
C TYR A 80 1.07 -9.72 -4.91
N SER A 81 2.31 -9.38 -5.29
CA SER A 81 3.37 -9.12 -4.33
C SER A 81 3.15 -7.79 -3.64
N GLY A 82 3.47 -7.74 -2.35
CA GLY A 82 3.37 -6.53 -1.56
C GLY A 82 3.26 -6.83 -0.08
N VAL A 83 3.13 -5.75 0.71
CA VAL A 83 3.00 -5.86 2.16
C VAL A 83 2.24 -4.67 2.71
N MET A 84 1.50 -4.90 3.80
CA MET A 84 0.86 -3.86 4.60
C MET A 84 1.50 -3.81 5.99
N PHE A 85 1.79 -2.61 6.47
CA PHE A 85 2.23 -2.36 7.84
C PHE A 85 1.23 -1.44 8.54
N LEU A 86 0.89 -1.77 9.77
CA LEU A 86 -0.01 -0.99 10.61
C LEU A 86 0.77 -0.46 11.81
N SER A 87 0.63 0.83 12.08
CA SER A 87 1.25 1.49 13.24
C SER A 87 0.30 2.45 13.93
N ASP A 88 0.50 2.61 15.24
CA ASP A 88 -0.16 3.67 16.02
C ASP A 88 0.56 5.00 15.81
N VAL A 89 -0.22 6.06 15.54
CA VAL A 89 0.31 7.41 15.32
C VAL A 89 -0.53 8.47 16.03
N VAL A 90 0.13 9.59 16.37
CA VAL A 90 -0.50 10.81 16.88
C VAL A 90 -0.43 11.87 15.78
N LYS A 91 -1.59 12.43 15.42
CA LYS A 91 -1.69 13.58 14.52
C LYS A 91 -1.44 14.85 15.33
N ILE A 92 -0.49 15.67 14.90
CA ILE A 92 -0.03 16.86 15.63
C ILE A 92 -0.68 18.16 15.14
N THR A 93 -1.16 18.19 13.90
CA THR A 93 -1.75 19.36 13.21
C THR A 93 -3.13 18.99 12.72
#